data_AF-A0A2H9PGH2-F1
#
_entry.id   AF-A0A2H9PGH2-F1
#
_cell.length_a   1.000
_cell.length_b   1.000
_cell.length_c   1.000
_cell.angle_alpha   90.00
_cell.angle_beta   90.00
_cell.angle_gamma   90.00
#
_symmetry.space_group_name_H-M   'P 1'
#
loop_
_entity.id
_entity.type
_entity.pdbx_description
1 polymer ?
#
loop_
_entity_poly.entity_id
_entity_poly.type
_entity_poly.pdbx_seq_one_letter_code
_entity_poly.pdbx_strand_id
1 'polypeptide(L)'
;MILSLMPALSGFDSILSISPESVITQPDAKFTIQINISGSDIYGVQFDIYFNQTILGAVSVTEENFLKQNCATYSIPHINNTVGKIKFAETCTGETGVSGSGILYNIT
;
A
#
# COMPACT_ATOMS: atom_id res chain seq x y z
N MET A 1 -16.88 4.50 17.52
CA MET A 1 -17.53 4.07 16.27
C MET A 1 -17.07 2.64 16.02
N ILE A 2 -17.93 1.65 16.28
CA ILE A 2 -17.60 0.23 16.12
C ILE A 2 -17.99 -0.13 14.69
N LEU A 3 -17.02 -0.48 13.85
CA LEU A 3 -17.27 -0.97 12.50
C LEU A 3 -17.36 -2.51 12.59
N SER A 4 -18.55 -3.08 12.41
CA SER A 4 -18.69 -4.53 12.19
C SER A 4 -18.63 -4.81 10.69
N LEU A 5 -17.79 -5.76 10.28
CA LEU A 5 -17.87 -6.36 8.95
C LEU A 5 -18.53 -7.73 9.08
N MET A 6 -19.61 -7.95 8.34
CA MET A 6 -20.13 -9.29 8.06
C MET A 6 -19.19 -9.97 7.06
N PRO A 7 -18.77 -11.23 7.28
CA PRO A 7 -17.99 -11.95 6.28
C PRO A 7 -18.94 -12.41 5.16
N ALA A 8 -18.81 -11.83 3.97
CA ALA A 8 -19.34 -12.42 2.76
C ALA A 8 -18.36 -13.53 2.32
N LEU A 9 -18.85 -14.76 2.17
CA LEU A 9 -18.07 -15.80 1.49
C LEU A 9 -17.91 -15.43 0.01
N SER A 10 -16.73 -14.93 -0.37
CA SER A 10 -16.24 -14.95 -1.74
C SER A 10 -14.74 -15.22 -1.71
N GLY A 11 -14.30 -16.31 -2.34
CA GLY A 11 -12.95 -16.88 -2.24
C GLY A 11 -11.84 -16.09 -2.94
N PHE A 12 -11.74 -14.78 -2.72
CA PHE A 12 -10.56 -13.95 -2.98
C PHE A 12 -10.58 -12.75 -2.02
N ASP A 13 -10.22 -12.97 -0.76
CA ASP A 13 -10.13 -11.89 0.22
C ASP A 13 -8.68 -11.37 0.26
N SER A 14 -8.37 -10.46 -0.67
CA SER A 14 -7.13 -9.68 -0.58
C SER A 14 -7.42 -8.42 0.23
N ILE A 15 -6.72 -8.26 1.34
CA ILE A 15 -6.88 -7.17 2.30
C ILE A 15 -5.69 -6.24 2.16
N LEU A 16 -5.94 -4.94 1.99
CA LEU A 16 -4.95 -3.88 2.14
C LEU A 16 -5.12 -3.19 3.50
N SER A 17 -4.01 -2.87 4.17
CA SER A 17 -4.02 -2.13 5.43
C SER A 17 -2.85 -1.16 5.53
N ILE A 18 -2.98 -0.16 6.39
CA ILE A 18 -1.95 0.86 6.64
C ILE A 18 -1.46 0.73 8.07
N SER A 19 -0.15 0.75 8.27
CA SER A 19 0.47 0.70 9.61
C SER A 19 1.56 1.77 9.76
N PRO A 20 1.63 2.50 10.87
CA PRO A 20 0.61 2.53 11.94
C PRO A 20 -0.68 3.24 11.49
N GLU A 21 -1.80 2.95 12.13
CA GLU A 21 -3.10 3.59 11.83
C GLU A 21 -3.13 5.08 12.19
N SER A 22 -2.26 5.51 13.12
CA SER A 22 -2.09 6.92 13.47
C SER A 22 -0.66 7.18 13.93
N VAL A 23 -0.18 8.39 13.66
CA VAL A 23 1.12 8.89 14.12
C VAL A 23 0.89 10.25 14.77
N ILE A 24 1.33 10.40 16.02
CA ILE A 24 1.42 11.70 16.68
C ILE A 24 2.84 12.19 16.49
N THR A 25 2.99 13.36 15.88
CA THR A 25 4.29 13.92 15.55
C THR A 25 4.30 15.44 15.69
N GLN A 26 5.48 16.04 15.68
CA GLN A 26 5.66 17.49 15.68
C GLN A 26 5.69 18.02 14.23
N PRO A 27 5.43 19.32 14.00
CA PRO A 27 5.67 19.94 12.71
C PRO A 27 7.08 19.63 12.18
N ASP A 28 7.20 19.48 10.87
CA ASP A 28 8.45 19.17 10.12
C ASP A 28 9.11 17.81 10.43
N ALA A 29 8.56 17.01 11.34
CA ALA A 29 9.06 15.67 11.59
C ALA A 29 8.63 14.70 10.49
N LYS A 30 9.55 13.82 10.08
CA LYS A 30 9.29 12.72 9.15
C LYS A 30 8.78 11.50 9.90
N PHE A 31 7.80 10.82 9.32
CA PHE A 31 7.33 9.52 9.79
C PHE A 31 7.11 8.62 8.58
N THR A 32 7.12 7.31 8.82
CA THR A 32 6.90 6.32 7.76
C THR A 32 5.61 5.56 8.03
N ILE A 33 4.79 5.40 6.99
CA ILE A 33 3.67 4.46 6.98
C ILE A 33 3.96 3.31 6.01
N GLN A 34 3.38 2.17 6.31
CA GLN A 34 3.53 0.93 5.56
C GLN A 34 2.20 0.56 4.93
N ILE A 35 2.22 0.22 3.65
CA ILE A 35 1.08 -0.39 2.97
C ILE A 35 1.28 -1.89 3.01
N ASN A 36 0.42 -2.56 3.77
CA ASN A 36 0.43 -3.99 3.96
C ASN A 36 -0.64 -4.63 3.09
N ILE A 37 -0.38 -5.86 2.68
CA ILE A 37 -1.32 -6.70 1.96
C ILE A 37 -1.37 -8.08 2.60
N SER A 38 -2.53 -8.72 2.53
CA SER A 38 -2.70 -10.14 2.81
C SER A 38 -3.68 -10.73 1.80
N GLY A 39 -3.38 -11.89 1.24
CA GLY A 39 -4.31 -12.58 0.34
C GLY A 39 -3.68 -13.81 -0.32
N SER A 40 -4.30 -14.28 -1.38
CA SER A 40 -3.86 -15.47 -2.12
C SER A 40 -3.88 -15.21 -3.62
N ASP A 41 -2.88 -15.74 -4.32
CA ASP A 41 -2.73 -15.67 -5.78
C ASP A 41 -2.79 -14.22 -6.33
N ILE A 42 -2.05 -13.32 -5.68
CA ILE A 42 -2.05 -11.89 -6.00
C ILE A 42 -1.06 -11.63 -7.15
N TYR A 43 -1.59 -11.21 -8.30
CA TYR A 43 -0.79 -10.81 -9.46
C TYR A 43 -0.50 -9.32 -9.53
N GLY A 44 -1.27 -8.49 -8.84
CA GLY A 44 -1.06 -7.07 -8.91
C GLY A 44 -1.93 -6.29 -7.96
N VAL A 45 -1.51 -5.06 -7.73
CA VAL A 45 -2.18 -4.12 -6.84
C VAL A 45 -2.24 -2.76 -7.52
N GLN A 46 -3.37 -2.09 -7.38
CA GLN A 46 -3.52 -0.71 -7.81
C GLN A 46 -4.39 0.03 -6.81
N PHE A 47 -3.87 1.12 -6.25
CA PHE A 47 -4.61 1.96 -5.32
C PHE A 47 -4.04 3.38 -5.31
N ASP A 48 -4.84 4.30 -4.79
CA ASP A 48 -4.47 5.69 -4.58
C ASP A 48 -4.51 6.00 -3.09
N ILE A 49 -3.55 6.80 -2.61
CA ILE A 49 -3.59 7.40 -1.27
C ILE A 49 -3.81 8.90 -1.42
N TYR A 50 -4.75 9.43 -0.65
CA TYR A 50 -5.03 10.86 -0.56
C TYR A 50 -4.61 11.39 0.81
N PHE A 51 -4.03 12.58 0.84
CA PHE A 51 -3.63 13.28 2.06
C PHE A 51 -3.88 14.78 1.93
N ASN A 52 -3.99 15.47 3.06
CA ASN A 52 -4.07 16.92 3.06
C ASN A 52 -2.69 17.54 2.85
N GLN A 53 -2.46 18.06 1.66
CA GLN A 53 -1.21 18.68 1.21
C GLN A 53 -0.83 19.98 1.94
N THR A 54 -1.74 20.59 2.70
CA THR A 54 -1.41 21.75 3.54
C THR A 54 -0.86 21.34 4.90
N ILE A 55 -0.95 20.05 5.26
CA ILE A 55 -0.51 19.49 6.54
C ILE A 55 0.67 18.53 6.34
N LEU A 56 0.59 17.69 5.30
CA LEU A 56 1.58 16.65 5.00
C LEU A 56 2.15 16.85 3.60
N GLY A 57 3.40 16.45 3.42
CA GLY A 57 4.03 16.29 2.12
C GLY A 57 4.70 14.94 2.04
N ALA A 58 4.41 14.17 1.00
CA ALA A 58 5.07 12.89 0.76
C ALA A 58 6.48 13.15 0.20
N VAL A 59 7.48 12.57 0.85
CA VAL A 59 8.90 12.70 0.56
C VAL A 59 9.38 11.58 -0.37
N SER A 60 9.00 10.33 -0.08
CA SER A 60 9.46 9.17 -0.84
C SER A 60 8.53 7.98 -0.73
N VAL A 61 8.56 7.13 -1.76
CA VAL A 61 7.94 5.81 -1.79
C VAL A 61 9.04 4.79 -2.07
N THR A 62 9.12 3.77 -1.22
CA THR A 62 10.00 2.61 -1.39
C THR A 62 9.14 1.37 -1.61
N GLU A 63 9.29 0.73 -2.77
CA GLU A 63 8.66 -0.56 -3.08
C GLU A 63 9.35 -1.69 -2.31
N GLU A 64 8.56 -2.51 -1.64
CA GLU A 64 9.01 -3.64 -0.84
C GLU A 64 8.89 -4.96 -1.62
N ASN A 65 9.28 -6.06 -0.99
CA ASN A 65 9.52 -7.31 -1.71
C ASN A 65 8.27 -8.18 -1.92
N PHE A 66 7.05 -7.76 -1.52
CA PHE A 66 5.91 -8.68 -1.49
C PHE A 66 5.61 -9.32 -2.86
N LEU A 67 5.33 -8.55 -3.92
CA LEU A 67 5.05 -9.16 -5.24
C LEU A 67 6.32 -9.69 -5.93
N LYS A 68 7.51 -9.28 -5.48
CA LYS A 68 8.82 -9.73 -6.00
C LYS A 68 9.24 -11.12 -5.52
N GLN A 69 8.48 -11.74 -4.60
CA GLN A 69 8.85 -13.04 -4.02
C GLN A 69 8.98 -14.15 -5.07
N ASN A 70 8.06 -14.19 -6.05
CA ASN A 70 7.93 -15.31 -6.98
C ASN A 70 8.07 -14.91 -8.45
N CYS A 71 8.25 -13.62 -8.76
CA CYS A 71 8.26 -13.13 -10.13
C CYS A 71 8.95 -11.77 -10.26
N ALA A 72 9.31 -11.43 -11.51
CA ALA A 72 9.64 -10.05 -11.85
C ALA A 72 8.40 -9.17 -11.69
N THR A 73 8.59 -7.94 -11.22
CA THR A 73 7.52 -6.95 -11.08
C THR A 73 7.75 -5.75 -11.99
N TYR A 74 6.65 -5.12 -12.39
CA TYR A 74 6.63 -3.78 -12.95
C TYR A 74 5.84 -2.87 -12.02
N SER A 75 6.49 -1.83 -11.49
CA SER A 75 5.92 -0.89 -10.52
C SER A 75 6.09 0.55 -10.99
N ILE A 76 5.04 1.37 -10.82
CA ILE A 76 5.01 2.78 -11.25
C ILE A 76 4.39 3.70 -10.18
N PRO A 77 5.01 3.82 -8.99
CA PRO A 77 4.54 4.75 -7.97
C PRO A 77 4.73 6.20 -8.42
N HIS A 78 3.77 7.07 -8.12
CA HIS A 78 3.84 8.49 -8.46
C HIS A 78 3.30 9.38 -7.33
N ILE A 79 4.17 10.23 -6.78
CA ILE A 79 3.81 11.25 -5.79
C ILE A 79 3.39 12.54 -6.50
N ASN A 80 2.24 13.09 -6.11
CA ASN A 80 1.78 14.41 -6.50
C ASN A 80 1.37 15.21 -5.25
N ASN A 81 2.33 15.95 -4.68
CA ASN A 81 2.10 16.82 -3.53
C ASN A 81 1.21 18.03 -3.85
N THR A 82 1.09 18.45 -5.11
CA THR A 82 0.21 19.57 -5.49
C THR A 82 -1.26 19.24 -5.25
N VAL A 83 -1.68 18.01 -5.50
CA VAL A 83 -3.07 17.55 -5.31
C VAL A 83 -3.27 16.65 -4.09
N GLY A 84 -2.23 16.44 -3.28
CA GLY A 84 -2.31 15.59 -2.08
C GLY A 84 -2.57 14.12 -2.40
N LYS A 85 -1.87 13.56 -3.41
CA LYS A 85 -2.13 12.20 -3.91
C LYS A 85 -0.86 11.41 -4.18
N ILE A 86 -0.88 10.12 -3.87
CA ILE A 86 0.11 9.13 -4.33
C ILE A 86 -0.62 8.04 -5.10
N LYS A 87 -0.16 7.74 -6.32
CA LYS A 87 -0.66 6.63 -7.14
C LYS A 87 0.26 5.42 -7.01
N PHE A 88 -0.32 4.23 -6.92
CA PHE A 88 0.41 2.96 -6.91
C PHE A 88 -0.18 2.03 -7.95
N ALA A 89 0.70 1.40 -8.73
CA ALA A 89 0.36 0.25 -9.55
C ALA A 89 1.59 -0.65 -9.62
N GLU A 90 1.41 -1.94 -9.31
CA GLU A 90 2.43 -2.96 -9.40
C GLU A 90 1.82 -4.26 -9.88
N THR A 91 2.52 -4.95 -10.78
CA THR A 91 2.11 -6.26 -11.28
C THR A 91 3.28 -7.22 -11.28
N CYS A 92 3.03 -8.43 -10.80
CA CYS A 92 3.80 -9.64 -11.02
C CYS A 92 3.62 -10.08 -12.47
N THR A 93 4.72 -10.42 -13.15
CA THR A 93 4.69 -10.93 -14.54
C THR A 93 5.02 -12.43 -14.61
N GLY A 94 4.97 -13.13 -13.49
CA GLY A 94 5.21 -14.58 -13.41
C GLY A 94 3.97 -15.41 -13.72
N GLU A 95 4.14 -16.73 -13.77
CA GLU A 95 3.06 -17.68 -14.02
C GLU A 95 2.16 -17.94 -12.81
N THR A 96 2.63 -17.60 -11.60
CA THR A 96 1.90 -17.78 -10.34
C THR A 96 1.87 -16.47 -9.55
N GLY A 97 0.73 -16.18 -8.92
CA GLY A 97 0.58 -15.03 -8.04
C GLY A 97 1.28 -15.26 -6.69
N VAL A 98 1.46 -14.18 -5.93
CA VAL A 98 2.02 -14.26 -4.58
C VAL A 98 0.89 -14.43 -3.57
N SER A 99 1.07 -15.36 -2.62
CA SER A 99 0.13 -15.60 -1.52
C SER A 99 0.80 -15.32 -0.18
N GLY A 100 0.01 -14.95 0.82
CA GLY A 100 0.47 -14.62 2.17
C GLY A 100 0.26 -13.15 2.49
N SER A 101 1.00 -12.67 3.50
CA SER A 101 0.93 -11.29 3.97
C SER A 101 2.30 -10.63 3.95
N GLY A 102 2.36 -9.31 3.71
CA GLY A 102 3.61 -8.57 3.71
C GLY A 102 3.43 -7.09 3.38
N ILE A 103 4.54 -6.38 3.26
CA ILE A 103 4.59 -4.96 2.94
C ILE A 103 4.75 -4.79 1.43
N LEU A 104 3.94 -3.92 0.83
CA LEU A 104 4.05 -3.47 -0.55
C LEU A 104 4.92 -2.21 -0.66
N TYR A 105 4.67 -1.24 0.22
CA TYR A 105 5.35 0.06 0.17
C TYR A 105 5.63 0.63 1.55
N ASN A 106 6.80 1.26 1.69
CA ASN A 106 7.09 2.23 2.74
C ASN A 106 6.96 3.64 2.16
N ILE A 107 6.24 4.51 2.86
CA ILE A 107 5.99 5.91 2.45
C ILE A 107 6.47 6.82 3.55
N THR A 108 7.33 7.79 3.21
CA THR A 108 7.83 8.83 4.12
C THR A 108 7.42 10.20 3.60
#